data_AF-A0A453JF62-F1
#
_entry.id   AF-A0A453JF62-F1
#
_cell.length_a   1.000
_cell.length_b   1.000
_cell.length_c   1.000
_cell.angle_alpha   90.00
_cell.angle_beta   90.00
_cell.angle_gamma   90.00
#
_symmetry.space_group_name_H-M   'P 1'
#
loop_
_entity.id
_entity.type
_entity.pdbx_description
1 polymer ?
#
loop_
_entity_poly.entity_id
_entity_poly.type
_entity_poly.pdbx_seq_one_letter_code
_entity_poly.pdbx_strand_id
1 'polypeptide(L)'
;MRHLATNFMKKFKGKVYTDNLWPASLTCSVKKHNYHLRWLYMNPKVKEYLETHHSKLWARSQFSELSKVDYVHNNLAESFNSTIRKLK
;
A
#
# COMPACT_ATOMS: atom_id res chain seq x y z
N MET A 1 1.68 -3.65 -3.86
CA MET A 1 2.14 -2.36 -3.25
C MET A 1 2.37 -1.25 -4.26
N ARG A 2 2.98 -1.52 -5.42
CA ARG A 2 3.24 -0.50 -6.44
C ARG A 2 2.00 0.30 -6.83
N HIS A 3 0.86 -0.36 -7.08
CA HIS A 3 -0.40 0.33 -7.40
C HIS A 3 -0.92 1.25 -6.28
N LEU A 4 -0.93 0.77 -5.03
CA LEU A 4 -1.27 1.60 -3.86
C LEU A 4 -0.38 2.83 -3.82
N ALA A 5 0.94 2.64 -3.85
CA ALA A 5 1.90 3.74 -3.78
C ALA A 5 1.73 4.73 -4.95
N THR A 6 1.57 4.24 -6.18
CA THR A 6 1.38 5.10 -7.36
C THR A 6 0.08 5.93 -7.26
N ASN A 7 -1.04 5.33 -6.85
CA ASN A 7 -2.30 6.06 -6.72
C ASN A 7 -2.28 7.03 -5.54
N PHE A 8 -1.72 6.61 -4.42
CA PHE A 8 -1.55 7.45 -3.24
C PHE A 8 -0.69 8.67 -3.55
N MET A 9 0.48 8.49 -4.18
CA MET A 9 1.43 9.57 -4.47
C MET A 9 0.93 10.56 -5.54
N LYS A 10 -0.06 10.18 -6.36
CA LYS A 10 -0.76 11.12 -7.24
C LYS A 10 -1.61 12.13 -6.45
N LYS A 11 -2.19 11.71 -5.33
CA LYS A 11 -3.10 12.51 -4.50
C LYS A 11 -2.39 13.24 -3.35
N PHE A 12 -1.40 12.59 -2.74
CA PHE A 12 -0.66 13.12 -1.60
C PHE A 12 0.83 13.19 -1.92
N LYS A 13 1.38 14.40 -1.97
CA LYS A 13 2.80 14.66 -2.24
C LYS A 13 3.50 15.13 -0.98
N GLY A 14 4.76 14.72 -0.80
CA GLY A 14 5.59 15.13 0.32
C GLY A 14 6.48 14.00 0.83
N LYS A 15 7.65 14.37 1.35
CA LYS A 15 8.68 13.43 1.81
C LYS A 15 8.16 12.50 2.90
N VAL A 16 7.33 13.02 3.81
CA VAL A 16 6.70 12.23 4.90
C VAL A 16 5.89 11.05 4.37
N TYR A 17 5.27 11.18 3.19
CA TYR A 17 4.45 10.12 2.63
C TYR A 17 5.29 9.05 1.93
N THR A 18 6.30 9.45 1.15
CA THR A 18 7.27 8.51 0.56
C THR A 18 8.03 7.73 1.62
N ASP A 19 8.46 8.41 2.69
CA ASP A 19 9.29 7.84 3.75
C ASP A 19 8.50 6.88 4.66
N ASN A 20 7.16 7.01 4.72
CA ASN A 20 6.34 6.20 5.64
C ASN A 20 5.42 5.20 4.94
N LEU A 21 4.89 5.50 3.75
CA LEU A 21 3.94 4.60 3.08
C LEU A 21 4.60 3.27 2.73
N TRP A 22 5.76 3.29 2.08
CA TRP A 22 6.45 2.06 1.68
C TRP A 22 6.82 1.19 2.89
N PRO A 23 7.50 1.71 3.93
CA PRO A 23 7.83 0.93 5.12
C PRO A 23 6.60 0.41 5.89
N ALA A 24 5.55 1.22 6.05
CA ALA A 24 4.29 0.78 6.67
C ALA A 24 3.73 -0.45 5.95
N SER A 25 3.83 -0.44 4.62
CA SER A 25 3.18 -1.41 3.75
C SER A 25 3.98 -2.72 3.61
N LEU A 26 5.31 -2.63 3.69
CA LEU A 26 6.21 -3.75 3.43
C LEU A 26 6.66 -4.47 4.70
N THR A 27 6.57 -3.86 5.88
CA THR A 27 7.03 -4.50 7.12
C THR A 27 6.12 -5.67 7.53
N CYS A 28 6.72 -6.74 8.06
CA CYS A 28 5.98 -7.85 8.71
C CYS A 28 5.70 -7.58 10.19
N SER A 29 6.26 -6.50 10.77
CA SER A 29 6.07 -6.17 12.19
C SER A 29 4.91 -5.19 12.37
N VAL A 30 3.89 -5.58 13.12
CA VAL A 30 2.75 -4.71 13.48
C VAL A 30 3.22 -3.44 14.19
N LYS A 31 4.23 -3.54 15.06
CA LYS A 31 4.82 -2.39 15.76
C LYS A 31 5.41 -1.38 14.78
N LYS A 32 6.20 -1.84 13.80
CA LYS A 32 6.79 -0.96 12.77
C LYS A 32 5.72 -0.39 11.84
N HIS A 33 4.71 -1.19 11.49
CA HIS A 33 3.58 -0.73 10.70
C HIS A 33 2.87 0.45 11.39
N ASN A 34 2.49 0.28 12.66
CA ASN A 34 1.80 1.31 13.44
C ASN A 34 2.65 2.58 13.60
N TYR A 35 3.97 2.44 13.75
CA TYR A 35 4.89 3.58 13.82
C TYR A 35 4.79 4.45 12.56
N HIS A 36 4.94 3.86 11.37
CA HIS A 36 4.86 4.60 10.11
C HIS A 36 3.44 5.09 9.81
N LEU A 37 2.43 4.30 10.15
CA LEU A 37 1.02 4.67 9.95
C LEU A 37 0.66 5.93 10.75
N ARG A 38 1.21 6.10 11.96
CA ARG A 38 0.99 7.28 12.79
C ARG A 38 1.43 8.57 12.10
N TRP A 39 2.56 8.54 11.39
CA TRP A 39 3.04 9.68 10.60
C TRP A 39 2.14 9.99 9.41
N LEU A 40 1.62 8.97 8.73
CA LEU A 40 0.66 9.15 7.64
C LEU A 40 -0.65 9.78 8.12
N TYR A 41 -1.14 9.33 9.29
CA TYR A 41 -2.41 9.76 9.87
C TYR A 41 -2.37 11.13 10.56
N MET A 42 -1.20 11.77 10.67
CA MET A 42 -1.11 13.18 11.06
C MET A 42 -1.88 14.10 10.11
N ASN A 43 -2.08 13.67 8.86
CA ASN A 43 -3.01 14.31 7.94
C ASN A 43 -4.37 13.57 7.95
N PRO A 44 -5.45 14.19 8.46
CA PRO A 44 -6.78 13.56 8.50
C PRO A 44 -7.28 13.10 7.13
N LYS A 45 -6.96 13.85 6.05
CA LYS A 45 -7.36 13.49 4.68
C LYS A 45 -6.68 12.22 4.18
N VAL A 46 -5.46 11.96 4.65
CA VAL A 46 -4.72 10.72 4.34
C VAL A 46 -5.35 9.55 5.06
N LYS A 47 -5.69 9.73 6.34
CA LYS A 47 -6.40 8.73 7.13
C LYS A 47 -7.73 8.35 6.47
N GLU A 48 -8.56 9.34 6.16
CA GLU A 48 -9.84 9.14 5.46
C GLU A 48 -9.66 8.40 4.12
N TYR A 49 -8.67 8.79 3.32
CA TYR A 49 -8.39 8.13 2.05
C TYR A 49 -8.01 6.65 2.20
N LEU A 50 -7.14 6.34 3.16
CA LEU A 50 -6.70 4.97 3.41
C LEU A 50 -7.85 4.12 3.97
N GLU A 51 -8.65 4.65 4.90
CA GLU A 51 -9.79 3.93 5.46
C GLU A 51 -10.92 3.71 4.43
N THR A 52 -11.17 4.68 3.55
CA THR A 52 -12.23 4.60 2.53
C THR A 52 -11.86 3.66 1.38
N HIS A 53 -10.65 3.79 0.84
CA HIS A 53 -10.26 3.07 -0.39
C HIS A 53 -9.46 1.80 -0.13
N HIS A 54 -8.91 1.63 1.07
CA HIS A 54 -8.06 0.51 1.45
C HIS A 54 -8.49 -0.09 2.79
N SER A 55 -9.81 -0.28 2.95
CA SER A 55 -10.42 -0.95 4.10
C SER A 55 -10.03 -2.43 4.24
N LYS A 56 -9.51 -3.04 3.17
CA LYS A 56 -8.95 -4.39 3.16
C LYS A 56 -7.46 -4.38 3.55
N LEU A 57 -6.94 -5.55 3.94
CA LEU A 57 -5.53 -5.72 4.28
C LEU A 57 -4.62 -5.24 3.15
N TRP A 58 -3.77 -4.27 3.46
CA TRP A 58 -2.84 -3.68 2.49
C TRP A 58 -1.40 -3.67 3.00
N ALA A 59 -1.14 -4.04 4.25
CA ALA A 59 0.21 -4.16 4.78
C ALA A 59 0.57 -5.61 5.11
N ARG A 60 1.83 -5.98 4.86
CA ARG A 60 2.33 -7.36 5.10
C ARG A 60 2.12 -7.82 6.54
N SER A 61 2.34 -6.96 7.52
CA SER A 61 2.14 -7.24 8.94
C SER A 61 0.71 -7.61 9.33
N GLN A 62 -0.28 -7.39 8.46
CA GLN A 62 -1.68 -7.70 8.74
C GLN A 62 -2.11 -9.06 8.18
N PHE A 63 -1.32 -9.68 7.31
CA PHE A 63 -1.59 -11.01 6.80
C PHE A 63 -1.17 -12.07 7.82
N SER A 64 -1.83 -13.23 7.80
CA SER A 64 -1.45 -14.34 8.68
C SER A 64 -0.05 -14.84 8.34
N GLU A 65 0.69 -15.26 9.36
CA GLU A 65 1.99 -15.94 9.21
C GLU A 65 1.89 -17.30 8.49
N LEU A 66 0.67 -17.84 8.36
CA LEU A 66 0.37 -19.13 7.73
C LEU A 66 0.38 -19.10 6.19
N SER A 67 0.68 -17.96 5.55
CA SER A 67 0.56 -17.83 4.10
C SER A 67 1.57 -18.73 3.38
N LYS A 68 1.07 -19.74 2.65
CA LYS A 68 1.90 -20.76 1.96
C LYS A 68 2.59 -20.27 0.67
N VAL A 69 2.35 -19.04 0.24
CA VAL A 69 2.95 -18.48 -0.98
C VAL A 69 3.30 -17.01 -0.76
N ASP A 70 4.60 -16.70 -0.87
CA ASP A 70 5.16 -15.35 -0.75
C ASP A 70 4.95 -14.53 -2.04
N TYR A 71 3.70 -14.44 -2.50
CA TYR A 71 3.38 -13.82 -3.80
C TYR A 71 3.27 -12.29 -3.69
N VAL A 72 4.42 -11.62 -3.58
CA VAL A 72 4.52 -10.15 -3.45
C VAL A 72 4.59 -9.45 -4.82
N HIS A 73 4.77 -10.20 -5.92
CA HIS A 73 4.99 -9.62 -7.25
C HIS A 73 3.67 -9.26 -7.96
N ASN A 74 3.56 -7.98 -8.29
CA ASN A 74 2.44 -7.36 -9.00
C ASN A 74 2.35 -7.74 -10.50
N ASN A 75 3.16 -8.71 -10.94
CA ASN A 75 3.42 -8.94 -12.37
C ASN A 75 2.19 -9.46 -13.12
N LEU A 76 1.33 -10.24 -12.45
CA LEU A 76 0.06 -10.72 -13.02
C LEU A 76 -0.94 -9.58 -13.25
N ALA A 77 -1.13 -8.71 -12.25
CA ALA A 77 -2.05 -7.58 -12.36
C ALA A 77 -1.54 -6.56 -13.40
N GLU A 78 -0.23 -6.30 -13.43
CA GLU A 78 0.38 -5.41 -14.43
C GLU A 78 0.27 -5.97 -15.85
N SER A 79 0.54 -7.27 -16.04
CA SER A 79 0.39 -7.94 -17.35
C SER A 79 -1.06 -7.90 -17.83
N PHE A 80 -2.02 -8.22 -16.97
CA PHE A 80 -3.45 -8.16 -17.30
C PHE A 80 -3.90 -6.74 -17.71
N ASN A 81 -3.53 -5.73 -16.91
CA ASN A 81 -3.88 -4.33 -17.20
C ASN A 81 -3.20 -3.81 -18.49
N SER A 82 -1.97 -4.25 -18.76
CA SER A 82 -1.25 -3.90 -20.00
C SER A 82 -1.97 -4.47 -21.22
N THR A 83 -2.43 -5.72 -21.16
CA THR A 83 -3.20 -6.36 -22.23
C THR A 83 -4.51 -5.61 -22.49
N ILE A 84 -5.31 -5.31 -21.47
CA ILE A 84 -6.57 -4.56 -21.65
C ILE A 84 -6.32 -3.17 -22.24
N ARG A 85 -5.27 -2.47 -21.78
CA ARG A 85 -4.97 -1.12 -22.27
C ARG A 85 -4.55 -1.10 -23.75
N LYS A 86 -4.00 -2.20 -24.28
CA LYS A 86 -3.68 -2.35 -25.71
C LYS A 86 -4.90 -2.70 -26.57
N LEU A 87 -5.96 -3.23 -25.97
CA LEU A 87 -7.19 -3.63 -26.65
C LEU A 87 -8.24 -2.50 -26.71
N LYS A 88 -7.99 -1.40 -26.00
CA LYS A 88 -8.76 -0.14 -26.08
C LYS A 88 -8.17 0.77 -27.15
#